data_AF-R9GS55-F1
#
_entry.id   AF-R9GS55-F1
#
_cell.length_a   1.000
_cell.length_b   1.000
_cell.length_c   1.000
_cell.angle_alpha   90.00
_cell.angle_beta   90.00
_cell.angle_gamma   90.00
#
_symmetry.space_group_name_H-M   'P 1'
#
loop_
_entity.id
_entity.type
_entity.pdbx_description
1 polymer ?
#
loop_
_entity_poly.entity_id
_entity_poly.type
_entity_poly.pdbx_seq_one_letter_code
_entity_poly.pdbx_strand_id
1 'polypeptide(L)'
;MISSNNMNTPKNWQDFETLCLKLWGEIWSVSHEIEFNSDNAQGQKGVDIYFPVEGGRKYIGIQCKNKKLNLIDGSPNRITISDVQKEIDKALHFKPALHKLIVATSLQKDQKVEEFVREKSVEHATSGLFSIQICFWDFFERKLTEFPKTYDWYLKNENFHRIGSAKVVFSVGSDKTLYQPKFQQSTDRFIIKKPLPPIQSPSSFLFTSGLSLGKIYETQEQKNRVIMRNFNMAAETYPWHQNVWFKLTIINTGQRVIEDFKLNLDFQGDFLEVGSESPPSPLFNKNFKTDIREYSNSNDSLYIKPFEKSIVQRDSYTSRSIYLKPKLAVESDVVIRWKLLARDFEDEGTLLIQIRPLYYLVSNEYEVDTLDEEKVEVTYSLINRPGIRNMLDNQIQYSDDVSDYTFVNLESSIE
;
A
#
# COMPACT_ATOMS: atom_id res chain seq x y z
N MET A 1 31.67 26.47 9.56
CA MET A 1 30.21 26.62 9.69
C MET A 1 29.64 25.22 9.71
N ILE A 2 29.21 24.74 10.87
CA ILE A 2 28.53 23.44 10.98
C ILE A 2 27.14 23.67 10.38
N SER A 3 26.79 22.88 9.38
CA SER A 3 25.49 22.88 8.73
C SER A 3 24.38 22.88 9.78
N SER A 4 23.45 23.82 9.68
CA SER A 4 22.23 23.87 10.48
C SER A 4 21.48 22.55 10.30
N ASN A 5 21.57 21.67 11.30
CA ASN A 5 20.64 20.56 11.43
C ASN A 5 19.25 21.21 11.55
N ASN A 6 18.43 21.10 10.51
CA ASN A 6 17.04 21.55 10.53
C ASN A 6 16.26 20.68 11.53
N MET A 7 16.33 21.04 12.80
CA MET A 7 15.57 20.40 13.88
C MET A 7 14.12 20.86 13.78
N ASN A 8 13.19 19.91 13.67
CA ASN A 8 11.78 20.23 13.57
C ASN A 8 11.16 20.36 14.96
N THR A 9 10.22 21.28 15.09
CA THR A 9 9.41 21.40 16.30
C THR A 9 8.55 20.14 16.49
N PRO A 10 8.38 19.61 17.71
CA PRO A 10 7.49 18.49 17.98
C PRO A 10 6.05 18.75 17.51
N LYS A 11 5.41 17.74 16.92
CA LYS A 11 4.09 17.87 16.27
C LYS A 11 2.92 18.07 17.24
N ASN A 12 2.99 17.47 18.42
CA ASN A 12 1.94 17.54 19.44
C ASN A 12 2.48 18.18 20.72
N TRP A 13 1.58 18.63 21.59
CA TRP A 13 1.96 19.38 22.78
C TRP A 13 2.62 18.50 23.84
N GLN A 14 2.23 17.22 23.95
CA GLN A 14 2.79 16.26 24.89
C GLN A 14 4.28 15.94 24.62
N ASP A 15 4.64 15.78 23.34
CA ASP A 15 6.03 15.54 22.93
C ASP A 15 6.90 16.76 23.23
N PHE A 16 6.34 17.96 23.03
CA PHE A 16 7.06 19.20 23.36
C PHE A 16 7.26 19.35 24.87
N GLU A 17 6.25 19.07 25.69
CA GLU A 17 6.39 19.05 27.15
C GLU A 17 7.40 18.00 27.61
N THR A 18 7.37 16.80 27.02
CA THR A 18 8.34 15.74 27.32
C THR A 18 9.76 16.14 26.93
N LEU A 19 9.94 16.81 25.78
CA LEU A 19 11.21 17.38 25.35
C LEU A 19 11.72 18.40 26.37
N CYS A 20 10.85 19.30 26.85
CA CYS A 20 11.17 20.28 27.88
C CYS A 20 11.62 19.58 29.18
N LEU A 21 10.84 18.62 29.67
CA LEU A 21 11.15 17.88 30.90
C LEU A 21 12.52 17.18 30.82
N LYS A 22 12.81 16.52 29.70
CA LYS A 22 14.10 15.83 29.50
C LYS A 22 15.25 16.82 29.39
N LEU A 23 15.10 17.86 28.56
CA LEU A 23 16.14 18.86 28.33
C LEU A 23 16.53 19.57 29.62
N TRP A 24 15.55 20.11 30.37
CA TRP A 24 15.85 20.81 31.61
C TRP A 24 16.29 19.86 32.74
N GLY A 25 15.78 18.63 32.76
CA GLY A 25 16.26 17.59 33.65
C GLY A 25 17.75 17.28 33.44
N GLU A 26 18.22 17.26 32.19
CA GLU A 26 19.64 17.08 31.87
C GLU A 26 20.47 18.35 32.14
N ILE A 27 20.00 19.52 31.71
CA ILE A 27 20.68 20.82 31.94
C ILE A 27 20.99 21.03 33.43
N TRP A 28 20.03 20.71 34.31
CA TRP A 28 20.16 20.94 35.75
C TRP A 28 20.62 19.69 36.53
N SER A 29 20.83 18.56 35.85
CA SER A 29 21.15 17.26 36.49
C SER A 29 20.12 16.83 37.54
N VAL A 30 18.85 17.08 37.28
CA VAL A 30 17.70 16.80 38.17
C VAL A 30 16.68 15.85 37.52
N SER A 31 17.12 14.95 36.65
CA SER A 31 16.24 14.04 35.89
C SER A 31 15.31 13.16 36.76
N HIS A 32 15.56 13.05 38.06
CA HIS A 32 14.74 12.30 39.03
C HIS A 32 13.86 13.18 39.92
N GLU A 33 13.99 14.50 39.84
CA GLU A 33 13.25 15.47 40.67
C GLU A 33 12.38 16.42 39.83
N ILE A 34 12.58 16.43 38.50
CA ILE A 34 11.76 17.18 37.55
C ILE A 34 10.51 16.39 37.18
N GLU A 35 9.36 17.03 37.34
CA GLU A 35 8.06 16.38 37.21
C GLU A 35 7.06 17.24 36.45
N PHE A 36 6.11 16.57 35.79
CA PHE A 36 4.94 17.24 35.25
C PHE A 36 4.03 17.72 36.37
N ASN A 37 3.55 18.95 36.25
CA ASN A 37 2.53 19.51 37.11
C ASN A 37 1.16 18.96 36.66
N SER A 38 0.78 17.79 37.15
CA SER A 38 -0.53 17.19 36.87
C SER A 38 -1.62 17.82 37.75
N ASP A 39 -2.68 18.38 37.16
CA ASP A 39 -3.95 17.66 37.01
C ASP A 39 -5.02 18.51 36.27
N ASN A 40 -5.76 17.87 35.38
CA ASN A 40 -6.76 18.44 34.46
C ASN A 40 -8.01 19.02 35.17
N ALA A 41 -8.05 19.03 36.52
CA ALA A 41 -9.20 19.43 37.32
C ALA A 41 -9.03 20.75 38.11
N GLN A 42 -7.79 21.18 38.44
CA GLN A 42 -7.55 22.39 39.24
C GLN A 42 -6.76 23.50 38.52
N GLY A 43 -6.37 23.25 37.27
CA GLY A 43 -5.61 24.19 36.43
C GLY A 43 -4.14 24.25 36.84
N GLN A 44 -3.24 24.10 35.87
CA GLN A 44 -1.78 24.06 36.04
C GLN A 44 -1.15 25.35 36.61
N LYS A 45 -1.95 26.37 36.98
CA LYS A 45 -1.50 27.68 37.48
C LYS A 45 -0.36 28.30 36.64
N GLY A 46 -0.37 28.09 35.33
CA GLY A 46 0.65 28.62 34.43
C GLY A 46 2.03 27.95 34.56
N VAL A 47 2.09 26.70 35.06
CA VAL A 47 3.31 25.89 35.18
C VAL A 47 2.97 24.46 34.78
N ASP A 48 3.54 23.96 33.69
CA ASP A 48 3.30 22.58 33.19
C ASP A 48 4.33 21.59 33.76
N ILE A 49 5.54 22.05 34.06
CA ILE A 49 6.64 21.24 34.62
C ILE A 49 7.28 22.04 35.75
N TYR A 50 7.69 21.36 36.83
CA TYR A 50 8.44 21.99 37.90
C TYR A 50 9.56 21.09 38.41
N PHE A 51 10.55 21.71 39.05
CA PHE A 51 11.61 20.98 39.74
C PHE A 51 12.22 21.81 40.88
N PRO A 52 12.69 21.15 41.95
CA PRO A 52 13.39 21.81 43.04
C PRO A 52 14.80 22.25 42.63
N VAL A 53 15.29 23.31 43.26
CA VAL A 53 16.67 23.77 43.22
C VAL A 53 17.15 24.15 44.63
N GLU A 54 18.46 24.38 44.78
CA GLU A 54 19.09 24.74 46.08
C GLU A 54 18.78 23.74 47.22
N GLY A 55 18.72 22.44 46.89
CA GLY A 55 18.42 21.37 47.83
C GLY A 55 16.95 21.32 48.27
N GLY A 56 16.01 21.63 47.37
CA GLY A 56 14.57 21.57 47.65
C GLY A 56 13.95 22.82 48.27
N ARG A 57 14.74 23.88 48.48
CA ARG A 57 14.27 25.12 49.13
C ARG A 57 13.57 26.09 48.18
N LYS A 58 13.83 25.96 46.88
CA LYS A 58 13.30 26.82 45.82
C LYS A 58 12.84 25.97 44.66
N TYR A 59 11.94 26.52 43.85
CA TYR A 59 11.36 25.80 42.72
C TYR A 59 11.49 26.61 41.43
N ILE A 60 11.78 25.91 40.33
CA ILE A 60 11.70 26.46 38.99
C ILE A 60 10.46 25.86 38.33
N GLY A 61 9.65 26.72 37.71
CA GLY A 61 8.49 26.33 36.91
C GLY A 61 8.75 26.55 35.43
N ILE A 62 8.25 25.67 34.59
CA ILE A 62 8.29 25.78 33.13
C ILE A 62 6.84 25.76 32.61
N GLN A 63 6.46 26.77 31.84
CA GLN A 63 5.25 26.77 31.03
C GLN A 63 5.63 26.47 29.59
N CYS A 64 5.10 25.37 29.07
CA CYS A 64 5.23 24.95 27.69
C CYS A 64 4.11 25.56 26.84
N LYS A 65 4.47 26.07 25.67
CA LYS A 65 3.55 26.56 24.64
C LYS A 65 3.95 25.96 23.29
N ASN A 66 3.34 24.82 22.95
CA ASN A 66 3.41 24.31 21.59
C ASN A 66 2.29 24.92 20.74
N LYS A 67 2.65 25.71 19.72
CA LYS A 67 1.71 26.25 18.73
C LYS A 67 2.18 25.82 17.34
N LYS A 68 1.25 25.57 16.41
CA LYS A 68 1.58 25.33 15.00
C LYS A 68 2.38 26.52 14.46
N LEU A 69 3.45 26.28 13.70
CA LEU A 69 4.29 27.32 13.10
C LEU A 69 3.50 28.30 12.23
N ASN A 70 2.50 27.79 11.50
CA ASN A 70 1.61 28.60 10.67
C ASN A 70 0.15 28.43 11.09
N LEU A 71 -0.62 29.50 10.94
CA LEU A 71 -2.07 29.51 11.06
C LEU A 71 -2.72 28.87 9.80
N ILE A 72 -4.04 28.64 9.85
CA ILE A 72 -4.80 28.03 8.74
C ILE A 72 -4.70 28.89 7.46
N ASP A 73 -4.57 30.21 7.61
CA ASP A 73 -4.40 31.17 6.53
C ASP A 73 -2.96 31.24 5.96
N GLY A 74 -2.05 30.39 6.47
CA GLY A 74 -0.66 30.35 6.04
C GLY A 74 0.25 31.42 6.67
N SER A 75 -0.28 32.31 7.51
CA SER A 75 0.53 33.33 8.19
C SER A 75 1.34 32.73 9.37
N PRO A 76 2.53 33.27 9.68
CA PRO A 76 3.35 32.79 10.79
C PRO A 76 2.63 33.00 12.13
N ASN A 77 2.52 31.94 12.92
CA ASN A 77 1.96 32.02 14.26
C ASN A 77 2.98 32.64 15.22
N ARG A 78 2.51 33.45 16.17
CA ARG A 78 3.36 34.16 17.12
C ARG A 78 2.82 34.04 18.55
N ILE A 79 3.74 34.16 19.50
CA ILE A 79 3.40 34.39 20.90
C ILE A 79 3.31 35.90 21.13
N THR A 80 2.29 36.34 21.85
CA THR A 80 2.09 37.77 22.13
C THR A 80 2.56 38.14 23.54
N ILE A 81 2.82 39.43 23.76
CA ILE A 81 3.10 39.96 25.11
C ILE A 81 1.94 39.63 26.07
N SER A 82 0.70 39.72 25.60
CA SER A 82 -0.48 39.36 26.42
C SER A 82 -0.51 37.89 26.79
N ASP A 83 -0.12 36.99 25.86
CA ASP A 83 -0.01 35.56 26.16
C ASP A 83 1.00 35.33 27.29
N VAL A 84 2.18 35.95 27.21
CA VAL A 84 3.23 35.83 28.23
C VAL A 84 2.79 36.41 29.58
N GLN A 85 2.20 37.60 29.58
CA GLN A 85 1.72 38.23 30.82
C GLN A 85 0.69 37.35 31.54
N LYS A 86 -0.26 36.74 30.80
CA LYS A 86 -1.25 35.82 31.38
C LYS A 86 -0.60 34.63 32.08
N GLU A 87 0.48 34.08 31.54
CA GLU A 87 1.17 32.95 32.20
C GLU A 87 1.95 33.40 33.43
N ILE A 88 2.56 34.59 33.40
CA ILE A 88 3.20 35.20 34.58
C ILE A 88 2.18 35.39 35.71
N ASP A 89 1.00 35.95 35.40
CA ASP A 89 -0.05 36.23 36.38
C ASP A 89 -0.56 34.94 37.06
N LYS A 90 -0.69 33.85 36.29
CA LYS A 90 -1.04 32.55 36.85
C LYS A 90 0.06 32.00 37.75
N ALA A 91 1.32 32.08 37.30
CA ALA A 91 2.46 31.52 38.02
C ALA A 91 2.73 32.20 39.38
N LEU A 92 2.26 33.44 39.59
CA LEU A 92 2.26 34.10 40.91
C LEU A 92 1.53 33.29 41.99
N HIS A 93 0.58 32.44 41.59
CA HIS A 93 -0.24 31.64 42.50
C HIS A 93 0.31 30.22 42.71
N PHE A 94 1.44 29.89 42.08
CA PHE A 94 2.12 28.61 42.27
C PHE A 94 2.64 28.51 43.72
N LYS A 95 2.46 27.33 44.33
CA LYS A 95 2.86 27.08 45.72
C LYS A 95 3.76 25.85 45.78
N PRO A 96 4.93 25.93 46.44
CA PRO A 96 5.54 27.13 47.03
C PRO A 96 5.93 28.18 45.97
N ALA A 97 6.17 29.42 46.38
CA ALA A 97 6.50 30.50 45.44
C ALA A 97 7.73 30.12 44.58
N LEU A 98 7.65 30.39 43.28
CA LEU A 98 8.73 30.11 42.36
C LEU A 98 9.95 30.98 42.65
N HIS A 99 11.12 30.48 42.27
CA HIS A 99 12.35 31.26 42.15
C HIS A 99 12.57 31.74 40.71
N LYS A 100 12.16 30.93 39.73
CA LYS A 100 12.21 31.25 38.31
C LYS A 100 11.03 30.64 37.56
N LEU A 101 10.48 31.40 36.61
CA LEU A 101 9.55 30.92 35.59
C LEU A 101 10.25 30.91 34.22
N ILE A 102 10.16 29.79 33.53
CA ILE A 102 10.62 29.63 32.15
C ILE A 102 9.40 29.46 31.25
N VAL A 103 9.22 30.35 30.28
CA VAL A 103 8.21 30.21 29.23
C VAL A 103 8.89 29.60 28.00
N ALA A 104 8.60 28.33 27.75
CA ALA A 104 9.18 27.55 26.66
C ALA A 104 8.21 27.48 25.48
N THR A 105 8.64 27.82 24.26
CA THR A 105 7.78 27.77 23.07
C THR A 105 8.47 27.18 21.85
N SER A 106 7.71 26.44 21.04
CA SER A 106 8.12 25.92 19.73
C SER A 106 8.11 26.98 18.63
N LEU A 107 7.69 28.21 18.92
CA LEU A 107 7.65 29.30 17.95
C LEU A 107 9.02 29.94 17.73
N GLN A 108 9.13 30.65 16.60
CA GLN A 108 10.31 31.45 16.28
C GLN A 108 10.43 32.67 17.21
N LYS A 109 11.66 33.15 17.35
CA LYS A 109 11.99 34.34 18.15
C LYS A 109 11.17 35.57 17.76
N ASP A 110 10.75 36.31 18.79
CA ASP A 110 10.17 37.63 18.64
C ASP A 110 10.87 38.63 19.57
N GLN A 111 11.59 39.59 18.97
CA GLN A 111 12.42 40.56 19.69
C GLN A 111 11.63 41.38 20.71
N LYS A 112 10.38 41.75 20.38
CA LYS A 112 9.55 42.59 21.27
C LYS A 112 9.13 41.81 22.52
N VAL A 113 8.84 40.52 22.34
CA VAL A 113 8.49 39.63 23.47
C VAL A 113 9.72 39.36 24.34
N GLU A 114 10.90 39.14 23.75
CA GLU A 114 12.15 38.97 24.51
C GLU A 114 12.49 40.21 25.34
N GLU A 115 12.36 41.40 24.75
CA GLU A 115 12.58 42.67 25.44
C GLU A 115 11.62 42.85 26.62
N PHE A 116 10.33 42.67 26.38
CA PHE A 116 9.31 42.71 27.42
C PHE A 116 9.61 41.73 28.57
N VAL A 117 9.98 40.48 28.27
CA VAL A 117 10.30 39.48 29.30
C VAL A 117 11.52 39.90 30.12
N ARG A 118 12.56 40.49 29.49
CA ARG A 118 13.75 40.98 30.22
C ARG A 118 13.39 42.10 31.19
N GLU A 119 12.63 43.10 30.74
CA GLU A 119 12.19 44.20 31.60
C GLU A 119 11.31 43.70 32.76
N LYS A 120 10.34 42.85 32.46
CA LYS A 120 9.44 42.27 33.48
C LYS A 120 10.18 41.41 34.50
N SER A 121 11.20 40.69 34.06
CA SER A 121 12.07 39.89 34.94
C SER A 121 12.84 40.76 35.93
N VAL A 122 13.35 41.93 35.49
CA VAL A 122 14.02 42.91 36.38
C VAL A 122 13.02 43.52 37.38
N GLU A 123 11.82 43.87 36.94
CA GLU A 123 10.75 44.37 37.80
C GLU A 123 10.39 43.35 38.91
N HIS A 124 10.16 42.08 38.52
CA HIS A 124 9.87 41.01 39.46
C HIS A 124 11.01 40.79 40.47
N ALA A 125 12.25 40.73 39.99
CA ALA A 125 13.41 40.56 40.87
C ALA A 125 13.53 41.71 41.88
N THR A 126 13.28 42.95 41.46
CA THR A 126 13.30 44.13 42.33
C THR A 126 12.20 44.09 43.40
N SER A 127 11.07 43.45 43.08
CA SER A 127 9.93 43.24 43.99
C SER A 127 10.03 41.96 44.83
N GLY A 128 11.17 41.24 44.78
CA GLY A 128 11.37 39.99 45.51
C GLY A 128 10.54 38.81 44.99
N LEU A 129 10.05 38.90 43.76
CA LEU A 129 9.32 37.84 43.06
C LEU A 129 10.27 36.96 42.22
N PHE A 130 9.72 35.94 41.56
CA PHE A 130 10.51 35.06 40.68
C PHE A 130 11.07 35.78 39.45
N SER A 131 12.26 35.37 39.01
CA SER A 131 12.81 35.79 37.72
C SER A 131 12.09 35.11 36.55
N ILE A 132 12.06 35.76 35.40
CA ILE A 132 11.36 35.27 34.20
C ILE A 132 12.36 35.09 33.05
N GLN A 133 12.21 34.00 32.30
CA GLN A 133 12.94 33.71 31.08
C GLN A 133 11.99 33.20 30.00
N ILE A 134 12.21 33.58 28.74
CA ILE A 134 11.53 32.99 27.59
C ILE A 134 12.55 32.22 26.73
N CYS A 135 12.17 31.03 26.27
CA CYS A 135 12.98 30.17 25.41
C CYS A 135 12.19 29.82 24.15
N PHE A 136 12.60 30.40 23.02
CA PHE A 136 12.07 30.11 21.69
C PHE A 136 12.72 28.87 21.07
N TRP A 137 12.27 28.45 19.88
CA TRP A 137 12.77 27.24 19.24
C TRP A 137 14.30 27.23 19.04
N ASP A 138 14.90 28.36 18.73
CA ASP A 138 16.34 28.49 18.53
C ASP A 138 17.17 28.17 19.80
N PHE A 139 16.58 28.35 20.99
CA PHE A 139 17.17 27.89 22.24
C PHE A 139 17.33 26.37 22.23
N PHE A 140 16.31 25.63 21.77
CA PHE A 140 16.34 24.18 21.67
C PHE A 140 17.34 23.72 20.60
N GLU A 141 17.34 24.35 19.42
CA GLU A 141 18.29 24.04 18.34
C GLU A 141 19.74 24.13 18.82
N ARG A 142 20.05 25.17 19.59
CA ARG A 142 21.38 25.34 20.18
C ARG A 142 21.63 24.35 21.31
N LYS A 143 20.71 24.26 22.28
CA LYS A 143 20.95 23.52 23.52
C LYS A 143 20.90 22.02 23.35
N LEU A 144 20.01 21.49 22.52
CA LEU A 144 19.90 20.04 22.34
C LEU A 144 21.23 19.44 21.88
N THR A 145 21.96 20.10 20.98
CA THR A 145 23.27 19.62 20.53
C THR A 145 24.35 19.58 21.63
N GLU A 146 24.16 20.33 22.73
CA GLU A 146 25.05 20.34 23.90
C GLU A 146 24.73 19.21 24.91
N PHE A 147 23.56 18.56 24.80
CA PHE A 147 23.03 17.59 25.78
C PHE A 147 22.69 16.24 25.12
N PRO A 148 23.67 15.32 25.02
CA PRO A 148 23.54 14.10 24.21
C PRO A 148 22.40 13.17 24.62
N LYS A 149 22.07 13.02 25.92
CA LYS A 149 21.02 12.06 26.32
C LYS A 149 19.65 12.50 25.81
N THR A 150 19.35 13.79 25.96
CA THR A 150 18.12 14.38 25.45
C THR A 150 18.15 14.47 23.93
N TYR A 151 19.28 14.79 23.31
CA TYR A 151 19.41 14.81 21.85
C TYR A 151 19.14 13.44 21.22
N ASP A 152 19.71 12.38 21.78
CA ASP A 152 19.47 11.01 21.32
C ASP A 152 18.02 10.60 21.51
N TRP A 153 17.39 10.99 22.62
CA TRP A 153 15.97 10.78 22.83
C TRP A 153 15.13 11.55 21.81
N TYR A 154 15.42 12.83 21.59
CA TYR A 154 14.74 13.68 20.62
C TYR A 154 14.87 13.11 19.21
N LEU A 155 16.07 12.69 18.79
CA LEU A 155 16.28 12.04 17.51
C LEU A 155 15.50 10.73 17.44
N LYS A 156 15.48 9.90 18.47
CA LYS A 156 14.66 8.68 18.46
C LYS A 156 13.17 9.00 18.29
N ASN A 157 12.65 9.97 19.04
CA ASN A 157 11.24 10.35 19.00
C ASN A 157 10.83 11.04 17.67
N GLU A 158 11.66 11.92 17.13
CA GLU A 158 11.46 12.51 15.80
C GLU A 158 11.63 11.48 14.67
N ASN A 159 12.59 10.54 14.80
CA ASN A 159 12.87 9.51 13.80
C ASN A 159 11.78 8.44 13.70
N PHE A 160 11.03 8.19 14.79
CA PHE A 160 9.78 7.40 14.75
C PHE A 160 8.76 7.98 13.75
N HIS A 161 8.90 9.25 13.36
CA HIS A 161 7.97 9.91 12.45
C HIS A 161 8.53 10.24 11.05
N ARG A 162 9.84 10.05 10.74
CA ARG A 162 10.43 10.65 9.51
C ARG A 162 11.55 9.94 8.73
N ILE A 163 12.05 8.74 9.05
CA ILE A 163 13.26 8.18 8.33
C ILE A 163 13.08 6.81 7.64
N GLY A 164 12.04 6.05 7.95
CA GLY A 164 11.69 4.85 7.18
C GLY A 164 10.91 5.22 5.92
N SER A 165 11.21 4.58 4.79
CA SER A 165 10.39 4.63 3.58
C SER A 165 10.58 3.32 2.82
N ALA A 166 9.48 2.73 2.38
CA ALA A 166 9.50 1.55 1.54
C ALA A 166 8.66 1.78 0.29
N LYS A 167 9.12 1.22 -0.82
CA LYS A 167 8.34 1.14 -2.04
C LYS A 167 8.05 -0.33 -2.33
N VAL A 168 6.78 -0.67 -2.53
CA VAL A 168 6.39 -1.98 -3.05
C VAL A 168 6.08 -1.84 -4.53
N VAL A 169 6.58 -2.77 -5.34
CA VAL A 169 6.33 -2.84 -6.79
C VAL A 169 6.10 -4.29 -7.21
N PHE A 170 5.50 -4.50 -8.37
CA PHE A 170 5.60 -5.79 -9.06
C PHE A 170 7.06 -6.07 -9.41
N SER A 171 7.47 -7.34 -9.50
CA SER A 171 8.86 -7.73 -9.82
C SER A 171 9.37 -7.19 -11.16
N VAL A 172 8.48 -6.70 -12.02
CA VAL A 172 8.81 -5.98 -13.26
C VAL A 172 9.21 -4.50 -13.04
N GLY A 173 9.20 -4.02 -11.80
CA GLY A 173 9.59 -2.66 -11.39
C GLY A 173 8.48 -1.61 -11.44
N SER A 174 7.25 -2.00 -11.81
CA SER A 174 6.08 -1.13 -11.95
C SER A 174 5.13 -1.25 -10.75
N ASP A 175 4.37 -0.20 -10.46
CA ASP A 175 3.23 -0.21 -9.53
C ASP A 175 1.92 -0.67 -10.19
N LYS A 176 1.93 -0.84 -11.52
CA LYS A 176 0.81 -1.30 -12.33
C LYS A 176 1.21 -2.45 -13.24
N THR A 177 0.31 -3.40 -13.45
CA THR A 177 0.50 -4.50 -14.42
C THR A 177 -0.78 -4.76 -15.20
N LEU A 178 -0.64 -5.16 -16.46
CA LEU A 178 -1.73 -5.59 -17.34
C LEU A 178 -1.69 -7.11 -17.47
N TYR A 179 -2.83 -7.75 -17.21
CA TYR A 179 -3.04 -9.17 -17.42
C TYR A 179 -4.17 -9.41 -18.41
N GLN A 180 -3.90 -10.27 -19.39
CA GLN A 180 -4.82 -10.57 -20.48
C GLN A 180 -5.21 -12.05 -20.46
N PRO A 181 -6.18 -12.46 -19.62
CA PRO A 181 -6.63 -13.84 -19.58
C PRO A 181 -7.29 -14.20 -20.91
N LYS A 182 -7.13 -15.45 -21.33
CA LYS A 182 -7.64 -15.96 -22.59
C LYS A 182 -8.86 -16.86 -22.35
N PHE A 183 -9.99 -16.52 -22.96
CA PHE A 183 -11.25 -17.25 -22.85
C PHE A 183 -11.79 -17.64 -24.23
N GLN A 184 -12.75 -18.55 -24.25
CA GLN A 184 -13.53 -18.86 -25.44
C GLN A 184 -14.85 -18.10 -25.39
N GLN A 185 -15.23 -17.47 -26.50
CA GLN A 185 -16.59 -17.00 -26.74
C GLN A 185 -17.22 -17.87 -27.82
N SER A 186 -18.30 -18.56 -27.48
CA SER A 186 -19.07 -19.38 -28.42
C SER A 186 -20.33 -18.65 -28.82
N THR A 187 -20.59 -18.55 -30.12
CA THR A 187 -21.80 -17.97 -30.69
C THR A 187 -22.60 -19.08 -31.36
N ASP A 188 -23.71 -19.44 -30.76
CA ASP A 188 -24.61 -20.48 -31.25
C ASP A 188 -25.75 -19.81 -32.02
N ARG A 189 -25.79 -20.03 -33.34
CA ARG A 189 -26.81 -19.47 -34.25
C ARG A 189 -27.80 -20.54 -34.62
N PHE A 190 -29.05 -20.36 -34.22
CA PHE A 190 -30.15 -21.24 -34.56
C PHE A 190 -30.85 -20.68 -35.80
N ILE A 191 -30.68 -21.32 -36.96
CA ILE A 191 -31.13 -20.83 -38.28
C ILE A 191 -32.20 -21.78 -38.83
N ILE A 192 -33.26 -21.23 -39.41
CA ILE A 192 -34.35 -22.02 -39.98
C ILE A 192 -33.88 -22.84 -41.17
N LYS A 193 -34.28 -24.12 -41.22
CA LYS A 193 -34.05 -24.98 -42.39
C LYS A 193 -34.62 -24.34 -43.65
N LYS A 194 -33.75 -24.03 -44.60
CA LYS A 194 -34.19 -23.61 -45.93
C LYS A 194 -34.93 -24.79 -46.59
N PRO A 195 -36.12 -24.57 -47.19
CA PRO A 195 -36.80 -25.64 -47.90
C PRO A 195 -35.88 -26.15 -49.02
N LEU A 196 -35.68 -27.47 -49.08
CA LEU A 196 -34.93 -28.12 -50.15
C LEU A 196 -35.51 -27.66 -51.50
N PRO A 197 -34.68 -27.24 -52.48
CA PRO A 197 -35.19 -26.96 -53.81
C PRO A 197 -35.89 -28.22 -54.35
N PRO A 198 -37.01 -28.08 -55.06
CA PRO A 198 -37.75 -29.23 -55.58
C PRO A 198 -36.80 -30.08 -56.43
N ILE A 199 -36.71 -31.36 -56.10
CA ILE A 199 -35.98 -32.36 -56.89
C ILE A 199 -36.66 -32.41 -58.26
N GLN A 200 -36.12 -31.68 -59.24
CA GLN A 200 -36.40 -31.97 -60.62
C GLN A 200 -35.68 -33.27 -60.93
N SER A 201 -36.44 -34.34 -61.09
CA SER A 201 -35.97 -35.64 -61.58
C SER A 201 -35.09 -35.45 -62.82
N PRO A 202 -33.81 -35.81 -62.81
CA PRO A 202 -33.00 -35.74 -64.01
C PRO A 202 -33.32 -36.97 -64.87
N SER A 203 -34.03 -36.75 -65.97
CA SER A 203 -33.92 -37.62 -67.14
C SER A 203 -32.46 -37.62 -67.58
N SER A 204 -31.86 -38.80 -67.52
CA SER A 204 -30.57 -39.22 -68.08
C SER A 204 -30.07 -38.35 -69.25
N PHE A 205 -28.87 -37.78 -69.19
CA PHE A 205 -27.90 -37.73 -70.30
C PHE A 205 -26.49 -37.39 -69.77
N LEU A 206 -25.51 -37.89 -70.53
CA LEU A 206 -24.12 -38.17 -70.18
C LEU A 206 -23.20 -36.95 -70.06
N PHE A 207 -22.12 -37.16 -69.30
CA PHE A 207 -20.88 -36.39 -69.24
C PHE A 207 -20.41 -35.82 -70.59
N THR A 208 -19.92 -34.58 -70.61
CA THR A 208 -18.53 -34.25 -70.97
C THR A 208 -18.19 -32.78 -70.67
N SER A 209 -17.12 -32.61 -69.89
CA SER A 209 -16.07 -31.58 -70.02
C SER A 209 -16.43 -30.09 -70.06
N GLY A 210 -16.05 -29.38 -68.99
CA GLY A 210 -15.37 -28.09 -69.14
C GLY A 210 -15.95 -26.92 -68.36
N LEU A 211 -15.11 -26.41 -67.44
CA LEU A 211 -15.03 -25.00 -67.03
C LEU A 211 -15.93 -24.51 -65.86
N SER A 212 -15.27 -24.49 -64.71
CA SER A 212 -15.18 -23.38 -63.76
C SER A 212 -16.46 -22.82 -63.12
N LEU A 213 -16.70 -23.25 -61.89
CA LEU A 213 -17.11 -22.38 -60.78
C LEU A 213 -16.64 -22.95 -59.43
N GLY A 214 -15.40 -23.46 -59.41
CA GLY A 214 -14.67 -23.76 -58.19
C GLY A 214 -13.75 -22.59 -57.88
N LYS A 215 -14.21 -21.66 -57.05
CA LYS A 215 -13.39 -20.77 -56.21
C LYS A 215 -14.30 -19.85 -55.38
N ILE A 216 -13.88 -19.72 -54.12
CA ILE A 216 -14.41 -18.87 -53.04
C ILE A 216 -15.32 -19.69 -52.10
N TYR A 217 -14.85 -19.82 -50.85
CA TYR A 217 -15.35 -20.60 -49.70
C TYR A 217 -14.73 -21.97 -49.40
N GLU A 218 -13.51 -22.25 -49.85
CA GLU A 218 -12.65 -23.29 -49.25
C GLU A 218 -11.34 -22.67 -48.73
N THR A 219 -11.36 -22.10 -47.51
CA THR A 219 -10.10 -21.72 -46.83
C THR A 219 -10.10 -21.79 -45.31
N GLN A 220 -11.12 -22.35 -44.66
CA GLN A 220 -11.15 -22.52 -43.19
C GLN A 220 -11.39 -23.98 -42.76
N GLU A 221 -12.20 -24.77 -43.50
CA GLU A 221 -12.43 -26.18 -43.15
C GLU A 221 -11.21 -27.10 -43.31
N GLN A 222 -10.26 -26.79 -44.21
CA GLN A 222 -9.08 -27.64 -44.40
C GLN A 222 -8.04 -27.50 -43.28
N LYS A 223 -7.98 -26.37 -42.56
CA LYS A 223 -7.12 -26.27 -41.36
C LYS A 223 -7.71 -27.05 -40.19
N ASN A 224 -9.04 -27.01 -40.02
CA ASN A 224 -9.71 -27.77 -38.96
C ASN A 224 -9.69 -29.30 -39.20
N ARG A 225 -9.61 -29.76 -40.46
CA ARG A 225 -9.46 -31.19 -40.77
C ARG A 225 -8.03 -31.72 -40.69
N VAL A 226 -7.00 -30.87 -40.78
CA VAL A 226 -5.60 -31.30 -40.63
C VAL A 226 -5.21 -31.50 -39.16
N ILE A 227 -5.86 -30.81 -38.23
CA ILE A 227 -5.68 -31.07 -36.77
C ILE A 227 -6.32 -32.41 -36.36
N MET A 228 -7.32 -32.89 -37.12
CA MET A 228 -8.09 -34.12 -36.83
C MET A 228 -7.61 -35.35 -37.62
N ARG A 229 -6.33 -35.43 -37.99
CA ARG A 229 -5.76 -36.61 -38.67
C ARG A 229 -4.35 -36.92 -38.19
N ASN A 230 -4.25 -37.30 -36.91
CA ASN A 230 -3.32 -38.31 -36.38
C ASN A 230 -3.33 -38.28 -34.84
N PHE A 231 -4.37 -38.74 -34.16
CA PHE A 231 -4.27 -39.35 -32.81
C PHE A 231 -5.62 -40.01 -32.48
N ASN A 232 -5.77 -41.26 -32.93
CA ASN A 232 -6.91 -42.13 -32.59
C ASN A 232 -6.69 -42.76 -31.20
N MET A 233 -6.65 -41.91 -30.18
CA MET A 233 -6.98 -42.19 -28.79
C MET A 233 -7.79 -40.98 -28.33
N ALA A 234 -8.93 -41.17 -27.67
CA ALA A 234 -9.73 -40.05 -27.17
C ALA A 234 -8.85 -39.18 -26.26
N ALA A 235 -8.33 -38.07 -26.78
CA ALA A 235 -7.48 -37.18 -26.03
C ALA A 235 -8.38 -36.47 -25.00
N GLU A 236 -8.16 -36.75 -23.72
CA GLU A 236 -8.84 -36.04 -22.66
C GLU A 236 -8.53 -34.55 -22.79
N THR A 237 -9.55 -33.71 -22.60
CA THR A 237 -9.39 -32.26 -22.60
C THR A 237 -9.52 -31.74 -21.18
N TYR A 238 -8.76 -30.69 -20.89
CA TYR A 238 -8.73 -30.08 -19.57
C TYR A 238 -8.88 -28.57 -19.67
N PRO A 239 -9.60 -27.94 -18.73
CA PRO A 239 -9.78 -26.50 -18.71
C PRO A 239 -8.44 -25.79 -18.48
N TRP A 240 -8.10 -24.89 -19.40
CA TRP A 240 -6.91 -24.06 -19.31
C TRP A 240 -7.14 -22.89 -18.36
N HIS A 241 -6.75 -23.09 -17.09
CA HIS A 241 -6.89 -22.08 -16.06
C HIS A 241 -5.92 -20.91 -16.26
N GLN A 242 -6.43 -19.69 -16.14
CA GLN A 242 -5.73 -18.42 -16.38
C GLN A 242 -5.56 -17.62 -15.09
N ASN A 243 -4.79 -18.17 -14.15
CA ASN A 243 -4.42 -17.42 -12.96
C ASN A 243 -3.38 -16.35 -13.30
N VAL A 244 -3.52 -15.16 -12.73
CA VAL A 244 -2.52 -14.09 -12.79
C VAL A 244 -1.42 -14.42 -11.80
N TRP A 245 -0.23 -14.78 -12.28
CA TRP A 245 0.92 -15.05 -11.41
C TRP A 245 1.84 -13.84 -11.37
N PHE A 246 2.17 -13.36 -10.18
CA PHE A 246 3.08 -12.23 -9.99
C PHE A 246 3.88 -12.37 -8.70
N LYS A 247 4.95 -11.57 -8.58
CA LYS A 247 5.76 -11.43 -7.37
C LYS A 247 5.81 -9.95 -7.00
N LEU A 248 5.94 -9.69 -5.70
CA LEU A 248 6.09 -8.33 -5.18
C LEU A 248 7.51 -8.14 -4.66
N THR A 249 8.05 -6.96 -4.91
CA THR A 249 9.36 -6.55 -4.44
C THR A 249 9.21 -5.38 -3.48
N ILE A 250 9.68 -5.56 -2.25
CA ILE A 250 9.75 -4.54 -1.21
C ILE A 250 11.13 -3.89 -1.31
N ILE A 251 11.19 -2.61 -1.61
CA ILE A 251 12.43 -1.84 -1.80
C ILE A 251 12.57 -0.88 -0.62
N ASN A 252 13.71 -0.93 0.07
CA ASN A 252 14.02 0.03 1.11
C ASN A 252 14.54 1.34 0.49
N THR A 253 13.66 2.33 0.39
CA THR A 253 13.97 3.68 -0.12
C THR A 253 14.36 4.65 0.98
N GLY A 254 14.25 4.24 2.24
CA GLY A 254 14.61 5.02 3.42
C GLY A 254 16.11 5.03 3.72
N GLN A 255 16.48 5.76 4.78
CA GLN A 255 17.88 5.88 5.22
C GLN A 255 18.24 4.91 6.35
N ARG A 256 17.28 4.09 6.83
CA ARG A 256 17.47 3.08 7.88
C ARG A 256 17.19 1.68 7.36
N VAL A 257 17.78 0.69 8.01
CA VAL A 257 17.48 -0.73 7.79
C VAL A 257 16.03 -1.00 8.24
N ILE A 258 15.26 -1.69 7.42
CA ILE A 258 13.92 -2.18 7.79
C ILE A 258 14.12 -3.52 8.48
N GLU A 259 13.74 -3.66 9.76
CA GLU A 259 13.93 -4.89 10.56
C GLU A 259 12.60 -5.50 11.04
N ASP A 260 12.58 -6.82 11.20
CA ASP A 260 11.44 -7.65 11.66
C ASP A 260 10.12 -7.22 11.02
N PHE A 261 10.05 -7.33 9.70
CA PHE A 261 8.95 -6.78 8.93
C PHE A 261 8.03 -7.87 8.35
N LYS A 262 6.80 -7.45 8.06
CA LYS A 262 5.80 -8.20 7.30
C LYS A 262 5.01 -7.25 6.40
N LEU A 263 4.55 -7.74 5.26
CA LEU A 263 3.72 -6.96 4.33
C LEU A 263 2.32 -7.56 4.30
N ASN A 264 1.33 -6.83 4.78
CA ASN A 264 -0.07 -7.21 4.63
C ASN A 264 -0.58 -6.73 3.27
N LEU A 265 -1.36 -7.55 2.58
CA LEU A 265 -2.00 -7.24 1.31
C LEU A 265 -3.51 -7.44 1.42
N ASP A 266 -4.27 -6.44 0.98
CA ASP A 266 -5.72 -6.45 0.86
C ASP A 266 -6.09 -6.17 -0.61
N PHE A 267 -6.82 -7.09 -1.24
CA PHE A 267 -7.17 -7.04 -2.66
C PHE A 267 -8.62 -6.58 -2.82
N GLN A 268 -8.81 -5.51 -3.60
CA GLN A 268 -10.11 -4.89 -3.84
C GLN A 268 -10.43 -4.90 -5.33
N GLY A 269 -11.61 -5.37 -5.70
CA GLY A 269 -12.07 -5.42 -7.09
C GLY A 269 -12.85 -6.69 -7.41
N ASP A 270 -13.13 -6.90 -8.69
CA ASP A 270 -13.87 -8.08 -9.16
C ASP A 270 -12.92 -9.23 -9.51
N PHE A 271 -12.77 -10.18 -8.59
CA PHE A 271 -12.01 -11.41 -8.75
C PHE A 271 -12.66 -12.56 -7.93
N LEU A 272 -12.11 -13.77 -8.04
CA LEU A 272 -12.62 -14.95 -7.33
C LEU A 272 -11.85 -15.23 -6.03
N GLU A 273 -10.53 -15.35 -6.12
CA GLU A 273 -9.67 -15.64 -4.98
C GLU A 273 -8.22 -15.22 -5.27
N VAL A 274 -7.45 -14.99 -4.20
CA VAL A 274 -6.00 -14.85 -4.24
C VAL A 274 -5.34 -15.92 -3.35
N GLY A 275 -4.12 -16.31 -3.69
CA GLY A 275 -3.38 -17.27 -2.89
C GLY A 275 -1.92 -17.36 -3.27
N SER A 276 -1.25 -18.35 -2.68
CA SER A 276 0.18 -18.59 -2.85
C SER A 276 0.47 -19.82 -3.70
N GLU A 277 1.65 -19.81 -4.32
CA GLU A 277 2.21 -21.03 -4.90
C GLU A 277 2.22 -22.15 -3.84
N SER A 278 1.59 -23.28 -4.18
CA SER A 278 1.50 -24.45 -3.32
C SER A 278 2.03 -25.67 -4.07
N PRO A 279 2.70 -26.60 -3.37
CA PRO A 279 3.15 -27.82 -4.01
C PRO A 279 1.94 -28.67 -4.41
N PRO A 280 2.03 -29.40 -5.53
CA PRO A 280 0.91 -30.21 -6.02
C PRO A 280 0.43 -31.29 -5.05
N SER A 281 1.31 -31.78 -4.15
CA SER A 281 0.89 -32.52 -2.96
C SER A 281 1.93 -32.41 -1.83
N PRO A 282 1.49 -32.40 -0.55
CA PRO A 282 2.39 -32.36 0.62
C PRO A 282 3.40 -33.51 0.67
N LEU A 283 3.15 -34.61 -0.03
CA LEU A 283 4.02 -35.78 -0.05
C LEU A 283 5.24 -35.62 -0.97
N PHE A 284 5.15 -34.78 -2.01
CA PHE A 284 6.18 -34.70 -3.06
C PHE A 284 7.18 -33.56 -2.86
N ASN A 285 6.86 -32.56 -2.03
CA ASN A 285 7.81 -31.50 -1.72
C ASN A 285 7.73 -31.07 -0.24
N LYS A 286 8.17 -31.96 0.66
CA LYS A 286 8.25 -31.70 2.11
C LYS A 286 9.11 -30.48 2.47
N ASN A 287 9.97 -30.02 1.57
CA ASN A 287 10.88 -28.90 1.78
C ASN A 287 10.38 -27.60 1.14
N PHE A 288 9.18 -27.59 0.54
CA PHE A 288 8.60 -26.37 0.00
C PHE A 288 8.38 -25.36 1.13
N LYS A 289 8.96 -24.18 0.97
CA LYS A 289 8.78 -23.05 1.89
C LYS A 289 8.29 -21.86 1.09
N THR A 290 7.19 -21.29 1.55
CA THR A 290 6.65 -20.01 1.07
C THR A 290 6.74 -18.96 2.18
N ASP A 291 7.05 -17.73 1.78
CA ASP A 291 6.99 -16.53 2.61
C ASP A 291 5.58 -15.93 2.64
N ILE A 292 4.67 -16.42 1.81
CA ILE A 292 3.27 -15.98 1.76
C ILE A 292 2.44 -16.80 2.76
N ARG A 293 1.49 -16.14 3.42
CA ARG A 293 0.57 -16.73 4.37
C ARG A 293 -0.84 -16.25 4.07
N GLU A 294 -1.73 -17.22 3.90
CA GLU A 294 -3.15 -17.00 3.62
C GLU A 294 -3.93 -16.96 4.94
N TYR A 295 -4.97 -16.12 4.98
CA TYR A 295 -5.90 -16.10 6.10
C TYR A 295 -6.94 -17.21 5.91
N SER A 296 -7.22 -18.00 6.94
CA SER A 296 -8.16 -19.13 6.83
C SER A 296 -9.61 -18.71 6.57
N ASN A 297 -9.93 -17.44 6.73
CA ASN A 297 -11.27 -16.86 6.65
C ASN A 297 -11.41 -15.77 5.58
N SER A 298 -10.43 -15.62 4.68
CA SER A 298 -10.44 -14.60 3.64
C SER A 298 -9.84 -15.14 2.35
N ASN A 299 -10.48 -14.81 1.24
CA ASN A 299 -10.04 -15.15 -0.12
C ASN A 299 -9.49 -13.93 -0.87
N ASP A 300 -9.42 -12.78 -0.19
CA ASP A 300 -9.10 -11.45 -0.72
C ASP A 300 -7.92 -10.79 0.02
N SER A 301 -7.35 -11.44 1.03
CA SER A 301 -6.23 -10.92 1.79
C SER A 301 -5.17 -11.99 2.03
N LEU A 302 -3.91 -11.55 2.09
CA LEU A 302 -2.78 -12.40 2.46
C LEU A 302 -1.70 -11.55 3.12
N TYR A 303 -0.72 -12.17 3.75
CA TYR A 303 0.46 -11.44 4.21
C TYR A 303 1.75 -12.17 3.82
N ILE A 304 2.77 -11.38 3.52
CA ILE A 304 4.12 -11.86 3.26
C ILE A 304 4.90 -11.71 4.56
N LYS A 305 5.46 -12.82 5.02
CA LYS A 305 6.43 -12.91 6.11
C LYS A 305 7.78 -13.38 5.54
N PRO A 306 8.65 -12.42 5.19
CA PRO A 306 9.96 -12.69 4.60
C PRO A 306 10.80 -13.68 5.43
N PHE A 307 11.62 -14.46 4.73
CA PHE A 307 12.62 -15.31 5.39
C PHE A 307 13.74 -14.48 6.00
N GLU A 308 14.12 -13.40 5.32
CA GLU A 308 15.09 -12.42 5.79
C GLU A 308 14.42 -11.45 6.76
N LYS A 309 15.10 -11.16 7.86
CA LYS A 309 14.55 -10.29 8.91
C LYS A 309 14.90 -8.83 8.71
N SER A 310 15.73 -8.49 7.73
CA SER A 310 16.19 -7.11 7.54
C SER A 310 16.41 -6.79 6.07
N ILE A 311 16.06 -5.58 5.64
CA ILE A 311 16.43 -5.01 4.33
C ILE A 311 17.28 -3.77 4.58
N VAL A 312 18.55 -3.81 4.19
CA VAL A 312 19.45 -2.65 4.28
C VAL A 312 19.06 -1.57 3.26
N GLN A 313 19.60 -0.37 3.42
CA GLN A 313 19.23 0.77 2.58
C GLN A 313 19.53 0.49 1.10
N ARG A 314 18.59 0.87 0.21
CA ARG A 314 18.65 0.66 -1.25
C ARG A 314 18.64 -0.80 -1.70
N ASP A 315 18.46 -1.73 -0.77
CA ASP A 315 18.28 -3.14 -1.08
C ASP A 315 16.79 -3.49 -1.19
N SER A 316 16.50 -4.73 -1.58
CA SER A 316 15.13 -5.18 -1.80
C SER A 316 14.92 -6.65 -1.44
N TYR A 317 13.68 -6.96 -1.05
CA TYR A 317 13.21 -8.33 -0.85
C TYR A 317 12.13 -8.66 -1.88
N THR A 318 12.26 -9.78 -2.60
CA THR A 318 11.25 -10.24 -3.56
C THR A 318 10.54 -11.49 -3.05
N SER A 319 9.20 -11.47 -3.09
CA SER A 319 8.36 -12.55 -2.60
C SER A 319 8.39 -13.80 -3.48
N ARG A 320 7.83 -14.90 -2.96
CA ARG A 320 7.37 -16.02 -3.81
C ARG A 320 6.16 -15.61 -4.66
N SER A 321 5.75 -16.52 -5.54
CA SER A 321 4.69 -16.27 -6.51
C SER A 321 3.32 -16.24 -5.82
N ILE A 322 2.59 -15.16 -6.06
CA ILE A 322 1.19 -14.98 -5.69
C ILE A 322 0.36 -15.25 -6.93
N TYR A 323 -0.77 -15.93 -6.78
CA TYR A 323 -1.76 -16.02 -7.84
C TYR A 323 -3.02 -15.20 -7.50
N LEU A 324 -3.61 -14.61 -8.53
CA LEU A 324 -4.96 -14.06 -8.49
C LEU A 324 -5.81 -14.78 -9.53
N LYS A 325 -6.99 -15.23 -9.14
CA LYS A 325 -7.94 -15.91 -10.03
C LYS A 325 -9.02 -14.91 -10.49
N PRO A 326 -9.03 -14.52 -11.77
CA PRO A 326 -10.03 -13.60 -12.30
C PRO A 326 -11.41 -14.25 -12.39
N LYS A 327 -12.47 -13.43 -12.42
CA LYS A 327 -13.79 -13.87 -12.86
C LYS A 327 -13.77 -14.17 -14.36
N LEU A 328 -14.61 -15.11 -14.79
CA LEU A 328 -14.67 -15.55 -16.19
C LEU A 328 -15.20 -14.42 -17.08
N ALA A 329 -14.45 -14.05 -18.12
CA ALA A 329 -14.84 -13.05 -19.13
C ALA A 329 -15.26 -11.68 -18.57
N VAL A 330 -14.69 -11.29 -17.42
CA VAL A 330 -14.95 -9.98 -16.80
C VAL A 330 -13.70 -9.12 -16.86
N GLU A 331 -13.86 -7.91 -17.38
CA GLU A 331 -12.87 -6.85 -17.22
C GLU A 331 -12.93 -6.30 -15.80
N SER A 332 -11.76 -6.12 -15.19
CA SER A 332 -11.68 -5.72 -13.79
C SER A 332 -10.35 -5.03 -13.52
N ASP A 333 -10.38 -4.05 -12.63
CA ASP A 333 -9.21 -3.37 -12.09
C ASP A 333 -9.10 -3.75 -10.62
N VAL A 334 -8.11 -4.56 -10.28
CA VAL A 334 -7.87 -5.03 -8.91
C VAL A 334 -6.81 -4.16 -8.25
N VAL A 335 -7.19 -3.46 -7.20
CA VAL A 335 -6.31 -2.62 -6.39
C VAL A 335 -5.79 -3.45 -5.22
N ILE A 336 -4.47 -3.53 -5.09
CA ILE A 336 -3.81 -4.17 -3.94
C ILE A 336 -3.41 -3.07 -2.98
N ARG A 337 -4.06 -2.96 -1.83
CA ARG A 337 -3.62 -2.11 -0.73
C ARG A 337 -2.59 -2.88 0.08
N TRP A 338 -1.40 -2.34 0.19
CA TRP A 338 -0.34 -2.95 0.98
C TRP A 338 -0.05 -2.11 2.22
N LYS A 339 0.18 -2.79 3.34
CA LYS A 339 0.64 -2.19 4.59
C LYS A 339 1.88 -2.93 5.09
N LEU A 340 3.01 -2.24 5.09
CA LEU A 340 4.26 -2.70 5.65
C LEU A 340 4.28 -2.42 7.15
N LEU A 341 4.50 -3.46 7.94
CA LEU A 341 4.67 -3.36 9.39
C LEU A 341 6.07 -3.88 9.73
N ALA A 342 6.95 -3.01 10.19
CA ALA A 342 8.30 -3.31 10.67
C ALA A 342 8.43 -3.01 12.16
N ARG A 343 9.56 -3.39 12.78
CA ARG A 343 9.77 -3.23 14.23
C ARG A 343 9.48 -1.81 14.74
N ASP A 344 10.02 -0.81 14.04
CA ASP A 344 9.99 0.61 14.46
C ASP A 344 9.43 1.52 13.35
N PHE A 345 8.73 0.97 12.36
CA PHE A 345 8.29 1.69 11.15
C PHE A 345 7.07 1.03 10.51
N GLU A 346 6.13 1.84 10.01
CA GLU A 346 5.06 1.38 9.12
C GLU A 346 4.99 2.24 7.86
N ASP A 347 4.60 1.63 6.75
CA ASP A 347 4.38 2.30 5.46
C ASP A 347 3.18 1.67 4.75
N GLU A 348 2.56 2.40 3.83
CA GLU A 348 1.42 1.91 3.08
C GLU A 348 1.34 2.48 1.67
N GLY A 349 0.63 1.77 0.79
CA GLY A 349 0.40 2.24 -0.56
C GLY A 349 -0.45 1.27 -1.35
N THR A 350 -0.47 1.46 -2.66
CA THR A 350 -1.34 0.69 -3.57
C THR A 350 -0.60 0.20 -4.81
N LEU A 351 -1.01 -0.95 -5.32
CA LEU A 351 -0.66 -1.46 -6.65
C LEU A 351 -1.93 -1.70 -7.46
N LEU A 352 -1.81 -1.78 -8.78
CA LEU A 352 -2.95 -2.04 -9.68
C LEU A 352 -2.67 -3.21 -10.62
N ILE A 353 -3.59 -4.17 -10.66
CA ILE A 353 -3.67 -5.21 -11.70
C ILE A 353 -4.85 -4.90 -12.60
N GLN A 354 -4.60 -4.64 -13.87
CA GLN A 354 -5.64 -4.45 -14.89
C GLN A 354 -5.89 -5.77 -15.59
N ILE A 355 -7.12 -6.25 -15.57
CA ILE A 355 -7.54 -7.51 -16.18
C ILE A 355 -8.35 -7.16 -17.43
N ARG A 356 -7.82 -7.51 -18.61
CA ARG A 356 -8.43 -7.25 -19.92
C ARG A 356 -8.47 -8.55 -20.74
N PRO A 357 -9.57 -9.31 -20.69
CA PRO A 357 -9.64 -10.60 -21.35
C PRO A 357 -9.52 -10.53 -22.87
N LEU A 358 -8.96 -11.59 -23.46
CA LEU A 358 -8.93 -11.81 -24.89
C LEU A 358 -9.72 -13.08 -25.23
N TYR A 359 -10.33 -13.10 -26.41
CA TYR A 359 -11.31 -14.11 -26.76
C TYR A 359 -10.92 -14.88 -28.02
N TYR A 360 -11.01 -16.20 -27.94
CA TYR A 360 -11.04 -17.10 -29.09
C TYR A 360 -12.50 -17.28 -29.51
N LEU A 361 -12.83 -16.89 -30.74
CA LEU A 361 -14.21 -16.89 -31.24
C LEU A 361 -14.53 -18.23 -31.89
N VAL A 362 -15.61 -18.86 -31.43
CA VAL A 362 -16.17 -20.09 -32.01
C VAL A 362 -17.60 -19.80 -32.45
N SER A 363 -17.96 -20.18 -33.68
CA SER A 363 -19.31 -20.03 -34.21
C SER A 363 -19.86 -21.41 -34.52
N ASN A 364 -21.01 -21.75 -33.93
CA ASN A 364 -21.74 -22.97 -34.22
C ASN A 364 -23.08 -22.60 -34.87
N GLU A 365 -23.50 -23.37 -35.87
CA GLU A 365 -24.79 -23.18 -36.53
C GLU A 365 -25.65 -24.43 -36.32
N TYR A 366 -26.88 -24.21 -35.88
CA TYR A 366 -27.88 -25.23 -35.61
C TYR A 366 -29.10 -24.99 -36.48
N GLU A 367 -29.58 -26.02 -37.15
CA GLU A 367 -30.79 -25.93 -37.96
C GLU A 367 -32.04 -26.15 -37.11
N VAL A 368 -32.98 -25.21 -37.14
CA VAL A 368 -34.26 -25.28 -36.39
C VAL A 368 -35.47 -25.35 -37.33
N ASP A 369 -36.56 -25.94 -36.82
CA ASP A 369 -37.77 -26.23 -37.60
C ASP A 369 -38.83 -25.12 -37.48
N THR A 370 -38.76 -24.30 -36.44
CA THR A 370 -39.74 -23.24 -36.18
C THR A 370 -39.08 -21.86 -36.10
N LEU A 371 -39.85 -20.82 -36.43
CA LEU A 371 -39.38 -19.42 -36.40
C LEU A 371 -39.13 -18.92 -34.97
N ASP A 372 -39.83 -19.49 -33.99
CA ASP A 372 -39.69 -19.14 -32.56
C ASP A 372 -38.38 -19.68 -31.95
N GLU A 373 -37.72 -20.63 -32.61
CA GLU A 373 -36.44 -21.21 -32.20
C GLU A 373 -35.23 -20.46 -32.81
N GLU A 374 -35.46 -19.51 -33.73
CA GLU A 374 -34.41 -18.67 -34.30
C GLU A 374 -33.88 -17.70 -33.24
N LYS A 375 -32.63 -17.91 -32.83
CA LYS A 375 -31.96 -17.10 -31.82
C LYS A 375 -30.44 -17.15 -31.99
N VAL A 376 -29.77 -16.20 -31.35
CA VAL A 376 -28.32 -16.18 -31.22
C VAL A 376 -27.99 -16.19 -29.73
N GLU A 377 -27.27 -17.21 -29.30
CA GLU A 377 -26.81 -17.33 -27.91
C GLU A 377 -25.29 -17.15 -27.86
N VAL A 378 -24.83 -16.27 -26.96
CA VAL A 378 -23.40 -16.03 -26.74
C VAL A 378 -23.04 -16.54 -25.36
N THR A 379 -22.04 -17.42 -25.29
CA THR A 379 -21.55 -18.00 -24.04
C THR A 379 -20.04 -17.82 -23.91
N TYR A 380 -19.58 -17.68 -22.67
CA TYR A 380 -18.17 -17.55 -22.34
C TYR A 380 -17.71 -18.76 -21.51
N SER A 381 -16.53 -19.29 -21.81
CA SER A 381 -15.98 -20.46 -21.14
C SER A 381 -14.45 -20.45 -21.08
N LEU A 382 -13.89 -21.29 -20.20
CA LEU A 382 -12.48 -21.63 -20.25
C LEU A 382 -12.22 -22.49 -21.50
N ILE A 383 -11.04 -22.33 -22.10
CA ILE A 383 -10.62 -23.13 -23.25
C ILE A 383 -10.26 -24.52 -22.74
N ASN A 384 -10.92 -25.55 -23.25
CA ASN A 384 -10.57 -26.94 -22.96
C ASN A 384 -9.51 -27.40 -23.97
N ARG A 385 -8.32 -27.68 -23.47
CA ARG A 385 -7.17 -28.05 -24.30
C ARG A 385 -6.85 -29.54 -24.15
N PRO A 386 -6.48 -30.24 -25.24
CA PRO A 386 -6.06 -31.63 -25.16
C PRO A 386 -4.75 -31.73 -24.36
N GLY A 387 -4.66 -32.72 -23.48
CA GLY A 387 -3.47 -32.91 -22.67
C GLY A 387 -3.45 -34.21 -21.89
N ILE A 388 -2.32 -34.46 -21.25
CA ILE A 388 -2.11 -35.62 -20.39
C ILE A 388 -1.89 -35.12 -18.97
N ARG A 389 -2.69 -35.62 -18.02
CA ARG A 389 -2.50 -35.38 -16.59
C ARG A 389 -1.39 -36.28 -16.07
N ASN A 390 -0.36 -35.68 -15.49
CA ASN A 390 0.67 -36.42 -14.78
C ASN A 390 0.12 -36.92 -13.44
N MET A 391 0.17 -38.23 -13.23
CA MET A 391 -0.39 -38.88 -12.04
C MET A 391 0.40 -38.57 -10.74
N LEU A 392 1.65 -38.11 -10.85
CA LEU A 392 2.52 -37.86 -9.71
C LEU A 392 2.32 -36.46 -9.10
N ASP A 393 2.14 -35.44 -9.94
CA ASP A 393 2.04 -34.03 -9.52
C ASP A 393 0.73 -33.36 -9.95
N ASN A 394 -0.20 -34.12 -10.53
CA ASN A 394 -1.51 -33.65 -10.98
C ASN A 394 -1.44 -32.50 -12.01
N GLN A 395 -0.27 -32.20 -12.58
CA GLN A 395 -0.10 -31.17 -13.60
C GLN A 395 -0.57 -31.69 -14.95
N ILE A 396 -1.09 -30.80 -15.78
CA ILE A 396 -1.55 -31.13 -17.13
C ILE A 396 -0.50 -30.65 -18.13
N GLN A 397 0.05 -31.59 -18.89
CA GLN A 397 0.88 -31.28 -20.05
C GLN A 397 -0.01 -31.22 -21.28
N TYR A 398 -0.27 -30.01 -21.76
CA TYR A 398 -1.06 -29.79 -22.98
C TYR A 398 -0.28 -30.21 -24.22
N SER A 399 -0.97 -30.82 -25.18
CA SER A 399 -0.37 -31.34 -26.42
C SER A 399 -0.39 -30.35 -27.58
N ASP A 400 -1.26 -29.33 -27.51
CA ASP A 400 -1.39 -28.23 -28.46
C ASP A 400 -0.54 -27.01 -28.03
N ASP A 401 -0.38 -26.03 -28.92
CA ASP A 401 0.26 -24.74 -28.60
C ASP A 401 -0.82 -23.66 -28.41
N VAL A 402 -0.55 -22.69 -27.54
CA VAL A 402 -1.43 -21.53 -27.36
C VAL A 402 -1.54 -20.70 -28.64
N SER A 403 -0.51 -20.72 -29.49
CA SER A 403 -0.49 -20.04 -30.79
C SER A 403 -1.43 -20.66 -31.83
N ASP A 404 -1.96 -21.86 -31.57
CA ASP A 404 -3.00 -22.47 -32.42
C ASP A 404 -4.35 -21.73 -32.33
N TYR A 405 -4.51 -20.86 -31.33
CA TYR A 405 -5.71 -20.06 -31.10
C TYR A 405 -5.46 -18.59 -31.48
N THR A 406 -6.39 -18.00 -32.25
CA THR A 406 -6.35 -16.56 -32.57
C THR A 406 -7.22 -15.80 -31.59
N PHE A 407 -6.61 -14.90 -30.83
CA PHE A 407 -7.28 -14.13 -29.78
C PHE A 407 -7.55 -12.69 -30.24
N VAL A 408 -8.76 -12.20 -29.97
CA VAL A 408 -9.18 -10.82 -30.27
C VAL A 408 -9.65 -10.09 -29.02
N ASN A 409 -9.57 -8.76 -29.06
CA ASN A 409 -10.29 -7.90 -28.13
C ASN A 409 -11.70 -7.67 -28.67
N LEU A 410 -12.72 -7.74 -27.80
CA LEU A 410 -14.11 -7.53 -28.22
C LEU A 410 -14.42 -6.06 -28.52
N GLU A 411 -13.66 -5.11 -27.98
CA GLU A 411 -13.78 -3.70 -28.34
C GLU A 411 -13.41 -3.41 -29.81
N SER A 412 -12.63 -4.28 -30.45
CA SER A 412 -12.16 -4.10 -31.84
C SER A 412 -12.94 -4.89 -32.89
N SER A 413 -14.06 -5.55 -32.54
CA SER A 413 -14.81 -6.44 -33.45
C SER A 413 -16.22 -5.93 -33.80
N ILE A 414 -16.51 -4.65 -33.53
CA ILE A 414 -17.77 -3.96 -33.87
C ILE A 414 -17.61 -2.97 -35.05
N GLU A 415 -16.46 -2.93 -35.74
CA GLU A 415 -16.31 -2.17 -37.00
C GLU A 415 -16.66 -2.98 -38.25
#